data_AF-A0A6M8J0J8-F1
#
_entry.id   AF-A0A6M8J0J8-F1
#
_cell.length_a   1.000
_cell.length_b   1.000
_cell.length_c   1.000
_cell.angle_alpha   90.00
_cell.angle_beta   90.00
_cell.angle_gamma   90.00
#
_symmetry.space_group_name_H-M   'P 1'
#
loop_
_entity.id
_entity.type
_entity.pdbx_description
1 polymer ?
#
loop_
_entity_poly.entity_id
_entity_poly.type
_entity_poly.pdbx_seq_one_letter_code
_entity_poly.pdbx_strand_id
1 'polypeptide(L)'
;MQVTDAFTNGEAERLGARIAGGAAHAVAAGAPQATRPAAAPVPASGGDVAADVDALDEVPEDIRRHRARIDELDAQIARLLNERCAHSHAIRSLKRREGLGLFDARREEQIYERVGAEAGTEGPLAFEHLRAIYATILRVMRES
;
A
#
# COMPACT_ATOMS: atom_id res chain seq x y z
N MET A 1 -12.82 -29.05 -50.48
CA MET A 1 -14.06 -28.25 -50.29
C MET A 1 -14.09 -27.82 -48.84
N GLN A 2 -13.54 -26.63 -48.55
CA GLN A 2 -13.54 -26.02 -47.21
C GLN A 2 -14.67 -24.99 -47.19
N VAL A 3 -15.49 -25.01 -46.14
CA VAL A 3 -16.70 -24.21 -46.02
C VAL A 3 -16.77 -23.67 -44.59
N THR A 4 -16.94 -22.34 -44.49
CA THR A 4 -17.46 -21.51 -43.39
C THR A 4 -16.58 -21.31 -42.14
N ASP A 5 -16.49 -20.14 -41.51
CA ASP A 5 -16.91 -18.79 -41.87
C ASP A 5 -16.22 -17.79 -40.93
N ALA A 6 -16.03 -16.58 -41.46
CA ALA A 6 -15.52 -15.42 -40.76
C ALA A 6 -16.53 -14.92 -39.71
N PHE A 7 -16.22 -15.11 -38.43
CA PHE A 7 -16.86 -14.33 -37.37
C PHE A 7 -16.17 -12.98 -37.25
N THR A 8 -16.75 -12.00 -37.93
CA THR A 8 -16.40 -10.59 -37.86
C THR A 8 -16.79 -9.99 -36.52
N ASN A 9 -15.78 -9.40 -35.88
CA ASN A 9 -15.83 -8.31 -34.90
C ASN A 9 -17.05 -7.40 -35.09
N GLY A 10 -17.97 -7.33 -34.11
CA GLY A 10 -19.13 -6.42 -34.21
C GLY A 10 -20.13 -6.37 -33.04
N GLU A 11 -20.04 -7.20 -32.00
CA GLU A 11 -21.09 -7.29 -30.96
C GLU A 11 -20.62 -7.10 -29.50
N ALA A 12 -19.52 -6.38 -29.27
CA ALA A 12 -18.98 -6.18 -27.91
C ALA A 12 -19.50 -4.93 -27.16
N GLU A 13 -20.36 -4.08 -27.77
CA GLU A 13 -20.67 -2.75 -27.20
C GLU A 13 -22.13 -2.52 -26.72
N ARG A 14 -22.98 -3.55 -26.60
CA ARG A 14 -24.40 -3.32 -26.24
C ARG A 14 -24.99 -4.17 -25.10
N LEU A 15 -24.19 -4.51 -24.08
CA LEU A 15 -24.76 -5.10 -22.87
C LEU A 15 -24.00 -4.67 -21.61
N GLY A 16 -24.56 -3.72 -20.85
CA GLY A 16 -24.07 -3.46 -19.50
C GLY A 16 -24.46 -2.14 -18.82
N ALA A 17 -25.06 -1.17 -19.52
CA ALA A 17 -25.61 0.01 -18.87
C ALA A 17 -27.01 -0.31 -18.30
N ARG A 18 -27.10 -0.48 -16.97
CA ARG A 18 -28.26 -0.19 -16.09
C ARG A 18 -28.20 -1.03 -14.80
N ILE A 19 -27.67 -0.47 -13.71
CA ILE A 19 -28.36 -0.44 -12.40
C ILE A 19 -27.91 0.84 -11.69
N ALA A 20 -28.76 1.87 -11.75
CA ALA A 20 -28.81 2.94 -10.77
C ALA A 20 -29.93 2.59 -9.78
N GLY A 21 -29.70 2.79 -8.48
CA GLY A 21 -30.73 2.62 -7.46
C GLY A 21 -30.14 2.36 -6.08
N GLY A 22 -30.05 3.42 -5.28
CA GLY A 22 -29.39 3.43 -3.99
C GLY A 22 -30.11 2.67 -2.87
N ALA A 23 -29.38 2.50 -1.78
CA ALA A 23 -29.93 2.33 -0.45
C ALA A 23 -28.95 2.97 0.55
N ALA A 24 -29.38 4.08 1.14
CA ALA A 24 -28.82 4.59 2.37
C ALA A 24 -29.16 3.62 3.50
N HIS A 25 -28.16 3.12 4.24
CA HIS A 25 -28.42 2.50 5.53
C HIS A 25 -27.28 2.67 6.53
N ALA A 26 -27.63 3.40 7.59
CA ALA A 26 -27.26 3.19 8.98
C ALA A 26 -25.77 3.12 9.36
N VAL A 27 -25.31 4.26 9.89
CA VAL A 27 -24.29 4.36 10.93
C VAL A 27 -24.77 3.62 12.19
N ALA A 28 -24.00 2.64 12.66
CA ALA A 28 -23.64 2.42 14.08
C ALA A 28 -23.18 0.96 14.32
N ALA A 29 -21.96 0.80 14.83
CA ALA A 29 -21.64 0.01 16.04
C ALA A 29 -20.13 -0.24 16.09
N GLY A 30 -19.53 0.19 17.20
CA GLY A 30 -18.08 0.29 17.39
C GLY A 30 -17.32 -1.02 17.27
N ALA A 31 -16.19 -0.96 16.57
CA ALA A 31 -15.10 -1.90 16.76
C ALA A 31 -14.40 -1.57 18.09
N PRO A 32 -14.06 -2.57 18.92
CA PRO A 32 -13.33 -2.35 20.16
C PRO A 32 -11.95 -1.77 19.82
N GLN A 33 -11.67 -0.58 20.35
CA GLN A 33 -10.31 -0.04 20.38
C GLN A 33 -9.45 -1.07 21.12
N ALA A 34 -8.55 -1.73 20.40
CA ALA A 34 -7.46 -2.43 21.04
C ALA A 34 -6.68 -1.36 21.82
N THR A 35 -6.91 -1.31 23.13
CA THR A 35 -6.16 -0.48 24.06
C THR A 35 -4.70 -0.89 23.91
N ARG A 36 -3.93 -0.08 23.18
CA ARG A 36 -2.48 -0.20 23.20
C ARG A 36 -2.08 -0.04 24.68
N PRO A 37 -1.34 -0.99 25.28
CA PRO A 37 -0.74 -0.71 26.57
C PRO A 37 0.04 0.59 26.44
N ALA A 38 -0.20 1.52 27.37
CA ALA A 38 0.60 2.73 27.50
C ALA A 38 2.07 2.31 27.45
N ALA A 39 2.82 2.87 26.49
CA ALA A 39 4.25 2.62 26.41
C ALA A 39 4.83 2.87 27.81
N ALA A 40 5.38 1.81 28.41
CA ALA A 40 6.08 1.93 29.67
C ALA A 40 7.11 3.07 29.53
N PRO A 41 7.29 3.91 30.55
CA PRO A 41 8.31 4.95 30.49
C PRO A 41 9.64 4.24 30.22
N VAL A 42 10.23 4.56 29.08
CA VAL A 42 11.61 4.19 28.77
C VAL A 42 12.43 4.68 29.96
N PRO A 43 13.14 3.81 30.70
CA PRO A 43 13.91 4.29 31.84
C PRO A 43 14.91 5.31 31.33
N ALA A 44 14.80 6.54 31.84
CA ALA A 44 15.84 7.54 31.74
C ALA A 44 17.05 7.00 32.51
N SER A 45 17.86 6.18 31.84
CA SER A 45 19.22 5.93 32.29
C SER A 45 19.98 7.21 32.05
N GLY A 46 20.06 8.03 33.10
CA GLY A 46 21.04 9.09 33.19
C GLY A 46 22.42 8.49 33.01
N GLY A 47 22.99 8.75 31.84
CA GLY A 47 24.42 8.95 31.69
C GLY A 47 24.57 10.42 31.35
N ASP A 48 25.29 11.16 32.19
CA ASP A 48 25.81 12.47 31.84
C ASP A 48 26.67 12.33 30.58
N VAL A 49 26.06 12.52 29.42
CA VAL A 49 26.74 12.86 28.18
C VAL A 49 26.30 14.27 27.79
N ALA A 50 26.63 15.21 28.68
CA ALA A 50 27.00 16.55 28.23
C ALA A 50 28.30 16.42 27.43
N ALA A 51 28.19 15.89 26.21
CA ALA A 51 29.28 15.78 25.25
C ALA A 51 28.66 15.94 23.85
N ASP A 52 28.81 17.15 23.34
CA ASP A 52 28.81 17.53 21.92
C ASP A 52 27.49 17.38 21.15
N VAL A 53 26.53 18.25 21.47
CA VAL A 53 25.46 18.66 20.52
C VAL A 53 25.97 19.54 19.36
N ASP A 54 27.28 19.80 19.31
CA ASP A 54 27.94 20.74 18.38
C ASP A 54 28.55 20.07 17.14
N ALA A 55 28.49 18.73 17.03
CA ALA A 55 29.05 17.99 15.89
C ALA A 55 28.11 17.91 14.66
N LEU A 56 26.94 18.55 14.71
CA LEU A 56 25.98 18.60 13.58
C LEU A 56 26.26 19.74 12.58
N ASP A 57 27.17 20.64 12.91
CA ASP A 57 27.46 21.83 12.10
C ASP A 57 28.34 21.57 10.87
N GLU A 58 28.93 20.38 10.73
CA GLU A 58 29.73 20.00 9.55
C GLU A 58 28.96 19.23 8.48
N VAL A 59 27.64 19.09 8.58
CA VAL A 59 26.83 18.52 7.47
C VAL A 59 26.49 19.64 6.48
N PRO A 60 26.90 19.56 5.20
CA PRO A 60 26.52 20.54 4.19
C PRO A 60 25.01 20.78 4.16
N GLU A 61 24.60 22.05 4.06
CA GLU A 61 23.18 22.44 4.08
C GLU A 61 22.34 21.72 3.02
N ASP A 62 22.93 21.42 1.86
CA ASP A 62 22.28 20.64 0.82
C ASP A 62 21.91 19.22 1.30
N ILE A 63 22.79 18.56 2.06
CA ILE A 63 22.51 17.24 2.62
C ILE A 63 21.38 17.32 3.65
N ARG A 64 21.37 18.36 4.50
CA ARG A 64 20.28 18.59 5.46
C ARG A 64 18.95 18.80 4.75
N ARG A 65 18.91 19.62 3.69
CA ARG A 65 17.70 19.85 2.88
C ARG A 65 17.18 18.56 2.25
N HIS A 66 18.07 17.74 1.69
CA HIS A 66 17.69 16.46 1.10
C HIS A 66 17.16 15.47 2.14
N ARG A 67 17.78 15.39 3.33
CA ARG A 67 17.29 14.54 4.43
C ARG A 67 15.91 14.97 4.91
N ALA A 68 15.70 16.27 5.14
CA ALA A 68 14.39 16.79 5.54
C ALA A 68 13.31 16.46 4.49
N ARG A 69 13.65 16.52 3.20
CA ARG A 69 12.72 16.14 2.14
C ARG A 69 12.43 14.63 2.13
N ILE A 70 13.44 13.80 2.40
CA ILE A 70 13.26 12.34 2.54
C ILE A 70 12.34 12.03 3.72
N ASP A 71 12.56 12.66 4.89
CA ASP A 71 11.73 12.44 6.07
C ASP A 71 10.25 12.78 5.82
N GLU A 72 10.00 13.85 5.07
CA GLU A 72 8.64 14.23 4.66
C GLU A 72 8.00 13.19 3.72
N LEU A 73 8.77 12.65 2.78
CA LEU A 73 8.31 11.59 1.88
C LEU A 73 8.04 10.30 2.66
N ASP A 74 8.91 9.93 3.59
CA ASP A 74 8.76 8.73 4.42
C ASP A 74 7.51 8.81 5.30
N ALA A 75 7.20 10.00 5.85
CA ALA A 75 5.95 10.22 6.57
C ALA A 75 4.71 10.01 5.68
N GLN A 76 4.78 10.42 4.41
CA GLN A 76 3.70 10.21 3.45
C GLN A 76 3.57 8.72 3.07
N ILE A 77 4.69 8.05 2.81
CA ILE A 77 4.73 6.61 2.52
C ILE A 77 4.11 5.83 3.68
N ALA A 78 4.49 6.12 4.92
CA ALA A 78 3.95 5.45 6.10
C ALA A 78 2.42 5.62 6.22
N ARG A 79 1.89 6.82 5.94
CA ARG A 79 0.45 7.08 5.93
C ARG A 79 -0.26 6.26 4.85
N LEU A 80 0.26 6.27 3.62
CA LEU A 80 -0.30 5.51 2.49
C LEU A 80 -0.26 4.00 2.74
N LEU A 81 0.82 3.49 3.35
CA LEU A 81 0.93 2.08 3.70
C LEU A 81 -0.11 1.66 4.74
N ASN A 82 -0.37 2.50 5.74
CA ASN A 82 -1.42 2.23 6.74
C ASN A 82 -2.82 2.22 6.11
N GLU A 83 -3.10 3.17 5.22
CA GLU A 83 -4.37 3.20 4.47
C GLU A 83 -4.54 1.95 3.60
N ARG A 84 -3.50 1.57 2.85
CA ARG A 84 -3.48 0.33 2.06
C ARG A 84 -3.66 -0.92 2.93
N CYS A 85 -3.09 -0.93 4.13
CA CYS A 85 -3.25 -2.01 5.09
C CYS A 85 -4.71 -2.14 5.54
N ALA A 86 -5.36 -1.02 5.87
CA ALA A 86 -6.77 -1.00 6.25
C ALA A 86 -7.68 -1.58 5.15
N HIS A 87 -7.44 -1.22 3.89
CA HIS A 87 -8.15 -1.83 2.75
C HIS A 87 -7.87 -3.33 2.61
N SER A 88 -6.63 -3.76 2.84
CA SER A 88 -6.24 -5.18 2.78
C SER A 88 -6.95 -6.01 3.87
N HIS A 89 -7.08 -5.47 5.08
CA HIS A 89 -7.87 -6.09 6.16
C HIS A 89 -9.36 -6.15 5.82
N ALA A 90 -9.93 -5.08 5.27
CA ALA A 90 -11.33 -5.08 4.83
C ALA A 90 -11.60 -6.18 3.78
N ILE A 91 -10.73 -6.31 2.77
CA ILE A 91 -10.83 -7.37 1.74
C ILE A 91 -10.73 -8.75 2.38
N ARG A 92 -9.79 -8.96 3.32
CA ARG A 92 -9.66 -10.24 4.04
C ARG A 92 -10.94 -10.59 4.78
N SER A 93 -11.53 -9.65 5.51
CA SER A 93 -12.77 -9.87 6.24
C SER A 93 -13.93 -10.26 5.31
N LEU A 94 -14.03 -9.61 4.15
CA LEU A 94 -15.00 -9.96 3.10
C LEU A 94 -14.76 -11.36 2.55
N LYS A 95 -13.51 -11.69 2.17
CA LYS A 95 -13.15 -13.01 1.66
C LYS A 95 -13.41 -14.13 2.66
N ARG A 96 -13.13 -13.91 3.96
CA ARG A 96 -13.45 -14.86 5.02
C ARG A 96 -14.95 -15.12 5.13
N ARG A 97 -15.77 -14.07 5.04
CA ARG A 97 -17.23 -14.19 5.07
C ARG A 97 -17.78 -14.97 3.88
N GLU A 98 -17.15 -14.84 2.71
CA GLU A 98 -17.57 -15.49 1.47
C GLU A 98 -16.90 -16.85 1.23
N GLY A 99 -16.03 -17.31 2.15
CA GLY A 99 -15.30 -18.57 2.00
C GLY A 99 -14.25 -18.56 0.87
N LEU A 100 -13.81 -17.38 0.44
CA LEU A 100 -12.84 -17.22 -0.64
C LEU A 100 -11.38 -17.36 -0.17
N GLY A 101 -10.52 -17.81 -1.07
CA GLY A 101 -9.07 -17.91 -0.83
C GLY A 101 -8.44 -16.56 -0.49
N LEU A 102 -7.67 -16.52 0.60
CA LEU A 102 -6.99 -15.30 1.07
C LEU A 102 -5.82 -14.89 0.16
N PHE A 103 -5.22 -15.85 -0.53
CA PHE A 103 -4.14 -15.64 -1.49
C PHE A 103 -4.66 -15.68 -2.93
N ASP A 104 -4.24 -14.72 -3.74
CA ASP A 104 -4.59 -14.61 -5.16
C ASP A 104 -3.34 -14.17 -5.95
N ALA A 105 -2.65 -15.14 -6.53
CA ALA A 105 -1.41 -14.92 -7.28
C ALA A 105 -1.63 -14.02 -8.50
N ARG A 106 -2.78 -14.15 -9.19
CA ARG A 106 -3.11 -13.33 -10.35
C ARG A 106 -3.26 -11.87 -9.94
N ARG A 107 -3.87 -11.61 -8.78
CA ARG A 107 -4.00 -10.26 -8.25
C ARG A 107 -2.65 -9.64 -7.89
N GLU A 108 -1.73 -10.41 -7.34
CA GLU A 108 -0.39 -9.91 -7.01
C GLU A 108 0.41 -9.53 -8.27
N GLU A 109 0.36 -10.36 -9.32
CA GLU A 109 1.03 -10.04 -10.59
C GLU A 109 0.48 -8.74 -11.22
N GLN A 110 -0.85 -8.57 -11.22
CA GLN A 110 -1.48 -7.32 -11.67
C GLN A 110 -1.06 -6.09 -10.85
N ILE A 111 -0.66 -6.25 -9.59
CA ILE A 111 -0.15 -5.15 -8.79
C ILE A 111 1.27 -4.80 -9.26
N TYR A 112 2.13 -5.79 -9.47
CA TYR A 112 3.49 -5.55 -9.95
C TYR A 112 3.51 -4.88 -11.31
N GLU A 113 2.70 -5.36 -12.26
CA GLU A 113 2.60 -4.76 -13.60
C GLU A 113 2.16 -3.30 -13.55
N ARG A 114 1.13 -2.98 -12.78
CA ARG A 114 0.62 -1.61 -12.66
C ARG A 114 1.63 -0.67 -12.02
N VAL A 115 2.24 -1.11 -10.92
CA VAL A 115 3.23 -0.32 -10.19
C VAL A 115 4.48 -0.10 -11.05
N GLY A 116 4.90 -1.11 -11.83
CA GLY A 116 5.98 -0.95 -12.80
C GLY A 116 5.67 0.02 -13.92
N ALA A 117 4.45 -0.03 -14.46
CA ALA A 117 4.00 0.92 -15.47
C ALA A 117 3.94 2.36 -14.93
N GLU A 118 3.50 2.54 -13.68
CA GLU A 118 3.41 3.87 -13.03
C GLU A 118 4.76 4.48 -12.69
N ALA A 119 5.75 3.66 -12.28
CA ALA A 119 7.11 4.16 -12.03
C ALA A 119 7.82 4.64 -13.30
N GLY A 120 7.38 4.18 -14.47
CA GLY A 120 7.93 4.53 -15.77
C GLY A 120 9.38 4.05 -15.98
N THR A 121 9.85 4.14 -17.22
CA THR A 121 11.25 3.85 -17.59
C THR A 121 12.23 4.94 -17.12
N GLU A 122 11.73 6.05 -16.56
CA GLU A 122 12.48 7.28 -16.27
C GLU A 122 12.76 7.51 -14.78
N GLY A 123 12.22 6.67 -13.89
CA GLY A 123 12.56 6.71 -12.48
C GLY A 123 13.95 6.10 -12.20
N PRO A 124 14.71 6.58 -11.20
CA PRO A 124 15.99 5.97 -10.81
C PRO A 124 15.84 4.57 -10.19
N LEU A 125 14.61 4.12 -9.96
CA LEU A 125 14.30 2.85 -9.31
C LEU A 125 13.99 1.78 -10.37
N ALA A 126 14.85 0.77 -10.46
CA ALA A 126 14.63 -0.36 -11.36
C ALA A 126 13.36 -1.15 -11.00
N PHE A 127 12.72 -1.72 -12.02
CA PHE A 127 11.47 -2.49 -11.87
C PHE A 127 11.61 -3.66 -10.88
N GLU A 128 12.76 -4.33 -10.88
CA GLU A 128 13.06 -5.46 -9.99
C GLU A 128 13.07 -5.02 -8.52
N HIS A 129 13.59 -3.84 -8.22
CA HIS A 129 13.61 -3.29 -6.87
C HIS A 129 12.21 -2.90 -6.41
N LEU A 130 11.43 -2.31 -7.31
CA LEU A 130 10.04 -1.97 -7.05
C LEU A 130 9.19 -3.22 -6.78
N ARG A 131 9.40 -4.29 -7.56
CA ARG A 131 8.77 -5.60 -7.35
C ARG A 131 9.14 -6.17 -5.99
N ALA A 132 10.41 -6.10 -5.59
CA ALA A 132 10.88 -6.59 -4.28
C ALA A 132 10.24 -5.83 -3.11
N ILE A 133 10.13 -4.51 -3.21
CA ILE A 133 9.47 -3.66 -2.22
C ILE A 133 8.00 -4.05 -2.09
N TYR A 134 7.27 -4.13 -3.21
CA TYR A 134 5.84 -4.45 -3.20
C TYR A 134 5.56 -5.88 -2.76
N ALA A 135 6.42 -6.85 -3.10
CA ALA A 135 6.33 -8.22 -2.60
C ALA A 135 6.45 -8.25 -1.07
N THR A 136 7.34 -7.45 -0.50
CA THR A 136 7.51 -7.32 0.95
C THR A 136 6.28 -6.66 1.59
N ILE A 137 5.78 -5.57 1.02
CA ILE A 137 4.56 -4.89 1.50
C ILE A 137 3.38 -5.87 1.51
N LEU A 138 3.16 -6.60 0.41
CA LEU A 138 2.08 -7.58 0.30
C LEU A 138 2.24 -8.70 1.33
N ARG A 139 3.47 -9.21 1.52
CA ARG A 139 3.77 -10.22 2.55
C ARG A 139 3.43 -9.74 3.96
N VAL A 140 3.91 -8.56 4.35
CA VAL A 140 3.67 -8.01 5.70
C VAL A 140 2.18 -7.79 5.94
N MET A 141 1.45 -7.26 4.96
CA MET A 141 -0.02 -7.09 5.08
C MET A 141 -0.78 -8.40 5.13
N ARG A 142 -0.19 -9.51 4.68
CA ARG A 142 -0.76 -10.85 4.89
C ARG A 142 -0.51 -11.39 6.30
N GLU A 143 0.56 -10.98 6.96
CA GLU A 143 0.92 -11.45 8.30
C GLU A 143 0.33 -10.58 9.42
N SER A 144 0.06 -9.30 9.12
CA SER A 144 -0.63 -8.34 10.00
C SER A 144 -2.13 -8.62 10.05
#